data_AF-A0A3R9N5X0-F1
#
_entry.id   AF-A0A3R9N5X0-F1
#
_cell.length_a   1.000
_cell.length_b   1.000
_cell.length_c   1.000
_cell.angle_alpha   90.00
_cell.angle_beta   90.00
_cell.angle_gamma   90.00
#
_symmetry.space_group_name_H-M   'P 1'
#
loop_
_entity.id
_entity.type
_entity.pdbx_description
1 polymer ?
#
loop_
_entity_poly.entity_id
_entity_poly.type
_entity_poly.pdbx_seq_one_letter_code
_entity_poly.pdbx_strand_id
1 'polypeptide(L)'
;MIYFDKVGETMKRKVSKHVIKWTIKRKIGVVIVVATLISVLAGAPIAYVQNLLFESGILNILGNKITSLVQTYFTLIVNLVILLGFVNYAINRFVLKPIHAVVEGIDSIVGEEIDLTKRINLKTNDETELLATKINYFVEQTQSLITSVKQSATDMHEASDSLNTYANETGESANQVAITIAQLSEGAASQEEQFSQIYSMMTSTKQQIDTGMSKIHESVQYASDSTSSSLRTSSAIGEAIDQLTSFTETVTFATEAIQKLGMRSEEIEKIVDVITEIAGQTNLLALNASIEAARAGEMGKGFSVVASEVRKLAEQSSQAASEIARLIHDIQAETRVSVRSMETNIDVVKRQASIVRKGGESVNEIVEVVKKNEASILDVKDILQKVDDNANGVMRAIQDIGQTIEEAAAAAEEVSASAEEQAASSSEMLKHSSDVNNLASTLSKKISQFNS
;
A
#
# COMPACT_ATOMS: atom_id res chain seq x y z
N MET A 1 8.95 20.73 -51.68
CA MET A 1 10.29 20.82 -52.31
C MET A 1 10.32 20.36 -53.77
N ILE A 2 9.81 19.16 -54.11
CA ILE A 2 9.90 18.57 -55.48
C ILE A 2 9.14 19.35 -56.59
N TYR A 3 8.07 20.07 -56.25
CA TYR A 3 7.33 20.90 -57.22
C TYR A 3 8.04 22.22 -57.58
N PHE A 4 8.87 22.75 -56.67
CA PHE A 4 9.54 24.04 -56.84
C PHE A 4 10.78 23.95 -57.76
N ASP A 5 11.51 22.83 -57.72
CA ASP A 5 12.67 22.61 -58.60
C ASP A 5 12.28 22.54 -60.09
N LYS A 6 11.12 21.94 -60.40
CA LYS A 6 10.65 21.80 -61.80
C LYS A 6 10.28 23.14 -62.46
N VAL A 7 9.75 24.09 -61.70
CA VAL A 7 9.37 25.43 -62.19
C VAL A 7 10.63 26.30 -62.40
N GLY A 8 11.58 26.22 -61.47
CA GLY A 8 12.88 26.90 -61.58
C GLY A 8 13.70 26.43 -62.80
N GLU A 9 13.71 25.14 -63.12
CA GLU A 9 14.40 24.61 -64.31
C GLU A 9 13.75 25.04 -65.63
N THR A 10 12.41 25.11 -65.70
CA THR A 10 11.70 25.50 -66.93
C THR A 10 11.87 26.99 -67.25
N MET A 11 11.92 27.86 -66.24
CA MET A 11 12.22 29.29 -66.39
C MET A 11 13.69 29.55 -66.72
N LYS A 12 14.66 28.88 -66.04
CA LYS A 12 16.09 28.95 -66.41
C LYS A 12 16.32 28.62 -67.88
N ARG A 13 15.61 27.61 -68.41
CA ARG A 13 15.65 27.27 -69.84
C ARG A 13 15.05 28.34 -70.76
N LYS A 14 13.98 29.04 -70.36
CA LYS A 14 13.41 30.17 -71.13
C LYS A 14 14.36 31.36 -71.15
N VAL A 15 14.95 31.71 -70.02
CA VAL A 15 15.87 32.84 -69.88
C VAL A 15 17.20 32.61 -70.63
N SER A 16 17.66 31.36 -70.72
CA SER A 16 18.88 30.99 -71.47
C SER A 16 18.74 31.01 -72.99
N LYS A 17 17.51 31.06 -73.54
CA LYS A 17 17.26 30.92 -75.00
C LYS A 17 16.70 32.18 -75.68
N HIS A 18 16.69 33.32 -74.99
CA HIS A 18 16.29 34.60 -75.61
C HIS A 18 17.40 35.09 -76.56
N VAL A 19 17.39 34.58 -77.79
CA VAL A 19 18.20 35.12 -78.88
C VAL A 19 17.60 36.47 -79.27
N ILE A 20 18.28 37.55 -78.90
CA ILE A 20 17.88 38.91 -79.25
C ILE A 20 17.97 39.06 -80.77
N LYS A 21 16.82 38.95 -81.46
CA LYS A 21 16.76 39.05 -82.93
C LYS A 21 17.01 40.48 -83.40
N TRP A 22 16.58 41.48 -82.63
CA TRP A 22 16.67 42.89 -82.97
C TRP A 22 17.21 43.71 -81.80
N THR A 23 18.53 43.88 -81.73
CA THR A 23 19.13 44.79 -80.73
C THR A 23 18.64 46.22 -80.93
N ILE A 24 18.51 47.00 -79.86
CA ILE A 24 18.22 48.45 -79.90
C ILE A 24 19.15 49.14 -80.91
N LYS A 25 20.45 48.79 -80.89
CA LYS A 25 21.45 49.27 -81.84
C LYS A 25 21.07 48.97 -83.29
N ARG A 26 20.59 47.77 -83.60
CA ARG A 26 20.12 47.40 -84.95
C ARG A 26 18.85 48.15 -85.34
N LYS A 27 17.89 48.33 -84.44
CA LYS A 27 16.65 49.10 -84.71
C LYS A 27 16.95 50.56 -85.01
N ILE A 28 17.77 51.20 -84.17
CA ILE A 28 18.23 52.58 -84.38
C ILE A 28 19.04 52.66 -85.69
N GLY A 29 19.95 51.70 -85.92
CA GLY A 29 20.72 51.62 -87.15
C GLY A 29 19.85 51.54 -88.41
N VAL A 30 18.80 50.72 -88.41
CA VAL A 30 17.85 50.63 -89.53
C VAL A 30 17.09 51.95 -89.73
N VAL A 31 16.65 52.61 -88.66
CA VAL A 31 16.00 53.93 -88.80
C VAL A 31 16.96 54.99 -89.35
N ILE A 32 18.22 54.99 -88.91
CA ILE A 32 19.24 55.93 -89.43
C ILE A 32 19.52 55.65 -90.92
N VAL A 33 19.63 54.38 -91.32
CA VAL A 33 19.82 54.01 -92.74
C VAL A 33 18.61 54.42 -93.58
N VAL A 34 17.39 54.18 -93.08
CA VAL A 34 16.16 54.61 -93.78
C VAL A 34 16.07 56.14 -93.82
N ALA A 35 16.41 56.84 -92.73
CA ALA A 35 16.40 58.30 -92.66
C ALA A 35 17.43 58.95 -93.59
N THR A 36 18.62 58.35 -93.72
CA THR A 36 19.64 58.80 -94.67
C THR A 36 19.23 58.54 -96.12
N LEU A 37 18.57 57.43 -96.42
CA LEU A 37 17.98 57.19 -97.75
C LEU A 37 16.87 58.19 -98.06
N ILE A 38 15.98 58.47 -97.10
CA ILE A 38 14.90 59.46 -97.23
C ILE A 38 15.46 60.86 -97.39
N SER A 39 16.50 61.25 -96.65
CA SER A 39 17.13 62.58 -96.78
C SER A 39 17.81 62.76 -98.13
N VAL A 40 18.48 61.72 -98.64
CA VAL A 40 19.04 61.72 -100.00
C VAL A 40 17.94 61.87 -101.06
N LEU A 41 16.83 61.13 -100.94
CA LEU A 41 15.69 61.24 -101.86
C LEU A 41 14.96 62.58 -101.76
N ALA A 42 14.89 63.17 -100.56
CA ALA A 42 14.32 64.50 -100.32
C ALA A 42 15.17 65.63 -100.90
N GLY A 43 16.44 65.37 -101.26
CA GLY A 43 17.36 66.36 -101.82
C GLY A 43 16.83 67.05 -103.09
N ALA A 44 16.18 66.32 -104.00
CA ALA A 44 15.63 66.91 -105.23
C ALA A 44 14.40 67.83 -104.98
N PRO A 45 13.39 67.42 -104.18
CA PRO A 45 12.33 68.32 -103.72
C PRO A 45 12.85 69.56 -102.96
N ILE A 46 13.84 69.38 -102.07
CA ILE A 46 14.44 70.48 -101.32
C ILE A 46 15.11 71.45 -102.29
N ALA A 47 15.89 70.96 -103.25
CA ALA A 47 16.53 71.79 -104.28
C ALA A 47 15.51 72.55 -105.14
N TYR A 48 14.35 71.94 -105.46
CA TYR A 48 13.26 72.59 -106.19
C TYR A 48 12.62 73.73 -105.40
N VAL A 49 12.22 73.48 -104.14
CA VAL A 49 11.63 74.49 -103.24
C VAL A 49 12.62 75.62 -102.94
N GLN A 50 13.89 75.26 -102.79
CA GLN A 50 15.00 76.17 -102.61
C GLN A 50 15.16 77.13 -103.79
N ASN A 51 15.12 76.62 -105.03
CA ASN A 51 15.19 77.47 -106.22
C ASN A 51 14.03 78.46 -106.28
N LEU A 52 12.81 78.00 -105.93
CA LEU A 52 11.60 78.83 -105.88
C LEU A 52 11.65 79.91 -104.78
N LEU A 53 12.21 79.59 -103.61
CA LEU A 53 12.35 80.54 -102.48
C LEU A 53 13.43 81.60 -102.75
N PHE A 54 14.54 81.21 -103.39
CA PHE A 54 15.68 82.10 -103.63
C PHE A 54 15.54 82.97 -104.90
N GLU A 55 14.56 82.71 -105.76
CA GLU A 55 14.11 83.62 -106.83
C GLU A 55 13.45 84.91 -106.31
N SER A 56 13.12 85.00 -105.02
CA SER A 56 12.50 86.19 -104.38
C SER A 56 13.41 87.43 -104.26
N GLY A 57 14.62 87.42 -104.84
CA GLY A 57 15.41 88.63 -105.13
C GLY A 57 16.36 89.13 -104.04
N ILE A 58 16.43 88.49 -102.87
CA ILE A 58 17.22 89.01 -101.73
C ILE A 58 18.72 88.66 -101.84
N LEU A 59 19.09 87.60 -102.57
CA LEU A 59 20.46 87.05 -102.60
C LEU A 59 21.27 87.40 -103.86
N ASN A 60 20.66 88.02 -104.88
CA ASN A 60 21.36 88.46 -106.10
C ASN A 60 22.37 89.60 -105.85
N ILE A 61 22.27 90.29 -104.71
CA ILE A 61 23.20 91.35 -104.30
C ILE A 61 24.57 90.78 -103.84
N LEU A 62 24.64 89.49 -103.51
CA LEU A 62 25.81 88.86 -102.89
C LEU A 62 26.75 88.10 -103.88
N GLY A 63 26.42 88.05 -105.18
CA GLY A 63 27.25 87.44 -106.22
C GLY A 63 27.20 85.90 -106.29
N ASN A 64 27.31 85.34 -107.51
CA ASN A 64 27.02 83.94 -107.85
C ASN A 64 27.74 82.86 -107.00
N LYS A 65 28.94 83.16 -106.48
CA LYS A 65 29.65 82.22 -105.59
C LYS A 65 29.00 82.13 -104.20
N ILE A 66 28.55 83.25 -103.63
CA ILE A 66 27.92 83.28 -102.31
C ILE A 66 26.56 82.60 -102.35
N THR A 67 25.78 82.78 -103.43
CA THR A 67 24.50 82.08 -103.62
C THR A 67 24.64 80.56 -103.67
N SER A 68 25.63 80.03 -104.40
CA SER A 68 25.87 78.57 -104.44
C SER A 68 26.30 77.96 -103.10
N LEU A 69 27.06 78.71 -102.30
CA LEU A 69 27.46 78.32 -100.95
C LEU A 69 26.26 78.33 -100.00
N VAL A 70 25.50 79.43 -99.99
CA VAL A 70 24.26 79.55 -99.19
C VAL A 70 23.28 78.43 -99.55
N GLN A 71 23.19 78.07 -100.84
CA GLN A 71 22.33 76.98 -101.26
C GLN A 71 22.81 75.62 -100.74
N THR A 72 24.09 75.30 -100.88
CA THR A 72 24.65 74.02 -100.41
C THR A 72 24.52 73.88 -98.89
N TYR A 73 24.78 74.96 -98.13
CA TYR A 73 24.61 74.96 -96.67
C TYR A 73 23.14 74.83 -96.26
N PHE A 74 22.20 75.44 -96.99
CA PHE A 74 20.77 75.28 -96.71
C PHE A 74 20.30 73.83 -96.89
N THR A 75 20.68 73.16 -97.98
CA THR A 75 20.32 71.74 -98.21
C THR A 75 20.94 70.83 -97.15
N LEU A 76 22.18 71.09 -96.75
CA LEU A 76 22.85 70.35 -95.66
C LEU A 76 22.12 70.53 -94.32
N ILE A 77 21.70 71.76 -94.00
CA ILE A 77 20.96 72.06 -92.75
C ILE A 77 19.59 71.36 -92.76
N VAL A 78 18.84 71.41 -93.87
CA VAL A 78 17.52 70.75 -93.95
C VAL A 78 17.67 69.23 -93.82
N ASN A 79 18.65 68.62 -94.49
CA ASN A 79 18.92 67.19 -94.35
C ASN A 79 19.37 66.81 -92.93
N LEU A 80 20.16 67.67 -92.28
CA LEU A 80 20.56 67.48 -90.89
C LEU A 80 19.35 67.53 -89.95
N VAL A 81 18.43 68.48 -90.15
CA VAL A 81 17.20 68.60 -89.34
C VAL A 81 16.30 67.38 -89.52
N ILE A 82 16.11 66.89 -90.76
CA ILE A 82 15.35 65.67 -91.03
C ILE A 82 16.00 64.46 -90.35
N LEU A 83 17.32 64.31 -90.47
CA LEU A 83 18.07 63.22 -89.83
C LEU A 83 17.94 63.28 -88.31
N LEU A 84 18.10 64.46 -87.70
CA LEU A 84 17.92 64.66 -86.26
C LEU A 84 16.48 64.33 -85.81
N GLY A 85 15.48 64.68 -86.61
CA GLY A 85 14.07 64.33 -86.36
C GLY A 85 13.84 62.81 -86.35
N PHE A 86 14.39 62.08 -87.33
CA PHE A 86 14.31 60.62 -87.37
C PHE A 86 15.09 59.94 -86.24
N VAL A 87 16.27 60.46 -85.89
CA VAL A 87 17.05 59.96 -84.75
C VAL A 87 16.27 60.18 -83.44
N ASN A 88 15.69 61.36 -83.24
CA ASN A 88 14.85 61.64 -82.08
C ASN A 88 13.63 60.72 -82.02
N TYR A 89 12.94 60.51 -83.14
CA TYR A 89 11.85 59.54 -83.25
C TYR A 89 12.31 58.11 -82.92
N ALA A 90 13.45 57.66 -83.45
CA ALA A 90 14.01 56.34 -83.20
C ALA A 90 14.35 56.12 -81.72
N ILE A 91 15.02 57.09 -81.09
CA ILE A 91 15.35 57.05 -79.67
C ILE A 91 14.07 57.02 -78.84
N ASN A 92 13.11 57.90 -79.13
CA ASN A 92 11.86 57.96 -78.38
C ASN A 92 11.05 56.65 -78.52
N ARG A 93 10.94 56.12 -79.74
CA ARG A 93 10.12 54.94 -80.03
C ARG A 93 10.75 53.62 -79.58
N PHE A 94 12.06 53.45 -79.74
CA PHE A 94 12.74 52.17 -79.51
C PHE A 94 13.56 52.13 -78.22
N VAL A 95 13.80 53.27 -77.56
CA VAL A 95 14.55 53.33 -76.29
C VAL A 95 13.69 53.89 -75.18
N LEU A 96 13.27 55.16 -75.28
CA LEU A 96 12.61 55.86 -74.18
C LEU A 96 11.25 55.25 -73.84
N LYS A 97 10.38 54.99 -74.83
CA LYS A 97 9.05 54.43 -74.59
C LYS A 97 9.09 53.02 -73.98
N PRO A 98 9.90 52.06 -74.48
CA PRO A 98 10.05 50.76 -73.83
C PRO A 98 10.66 50.84 -72.44
N ILE A 99 11.66 51.71 -72.20
CA ILE A 99 12.22 51.93 -70.86
C ILE A 99 11.16 52.47 -69.91
N HIS A 100 10.36 53.46 -70.36
CA HIS A 100 9.28 54.02 -69.55
C HIS A 100 8.24 52.95 -69.19
N ALA A 101 7.90 52.06 -70.13
CA ALA A 101 7.01 50.94 -69.85
C ALA A 101 7.59 49.94 -68.82
N VAL A 102 8.92 49.74 -68.78
CA VAL A 102 9.57 48.96 -67.72
C VAL A 102 9.49 49.70 -66.38
N VAL A 103 9.74 51.01 -66.36
CA VAL A 103 9.63 51.84 -65.14
C VAL A 103 8.19 51.84 -64.60
N GLU A 104 7.19 52.11 -65.44
CA GLU A 104 5.77 52.02 -65.08
C GLU A 104 5.41 50.61 -64.58
N GLY A 105 5.99 49.57 -65.19
CA GLY A 105 5.84 48.19 -64.74
C GLY A 105 6.40 47.95 -63.34
N ILE A 106 7.58 48.51 -63.02
CA ILE A 106 8.17 48.47 -61.68
C ILE A 106 7.33 49.29 -60.69
N ASP A 107 6.92 50.50 -61.05
CA ASP A 107 6.09 51.36 -60.19
C ASP A 107 4.75 50.68 -59.86
N SER A 108 4.20 49.91 -60.80
CA SER A 108 3.00 49.12 -60.55
C SER A 108 3.20 48.01 -59.50
N ILE A 109 4.43 47.53 -59.33
CA ILE A 109 4.85 46.52 -58.36
C ILE A 109 5.22 47.17 -57.02
N VAL A 110 5.87 48.34 -57.02
CA VAL A 110 6.44 49.02 -55.83
C VAL A 110 5.56 50.19 -55.37
N GLY A 111 4.24 49.99 -55.30
CA GLY A 111 3.30 51.00 -54.81
C GLY A 111 3.32 51.19 -53.28
N GLU A 112 2.26 51.77 -52.72
CA GLU A 112 2.07 51.83 -51.25
C GLU A 112 2.06 50.42 -50.61
N GLU A 113 1.58 49.43 -51.37
CA GLU A 113 1.72 48.01 -51.09
C GLU A 113 2.51 47.34 -52.22
N ILE A 114 3.41 46.42 -51.86
CA ILE A 114 4.25 45.74 -52.85
C ILE A 114 3.43 44.60 -53.47
N ASP A 115 3.05 44.75 -54.75
CA ASP A 115 2.23 43.78 -55.46
C ASP A 115 3.08 42.85 -56.33
N LEU A 116 3.47 41.73 -55.73
CA LEU A 116 4.26 40.67 -56.35
C LEU A 116 3.44 39.79 -57.30
N THR A 117 2.14 40.05 -57.50
CA THR A 117 1.30 39.34 -58.49
C THR A 117 1.42 39.97 -59.88
N LYS A 118 1.83 41.24 -59.96
CA LYS A 118 1.99 41.97 -61.22
C LYS A 118 3.25 41.55 -61.98
N ARG A 119 3.20 41.70 -63.30
CA ARG A 119 4.30 41.37 -64.22
C ARG A 119 4.43 42.43 -65.31
N ILE A 120 5.66 42.73 -65.69
CA ILE A 120 5.99 43.66 -66.78
C ILE A 120 5.80 42.93 -68.10
N ASN A 121 4.76 43.27 -68.87
CA ASN A 121 4.47 42.67 -70.17
C ASN A 121 4.99 43.57 -71.31
N LEU A 122 6.22 43.31 -71.74
CA LEU A 122 6.87 44.05 -72.83
C LEU A 122 7.32 43.10 -73.93
N LYS A 123 6.87 43.34 -75.17
CA LYS A 123 7.19 42.50 -76.35
C LYS A 123 7.90 43.33 -77.42
N THR A 124 9.16 43.63 -77.20
CA THR A 124 9.98 44.44 -78.11
C THR A 124 10.98 43.61 -78.91
N ASN A 125 11.25 42.36 -78.55
CA ASN A 125 12.30 41.48 -79.11
C ASN A 125 13.71 42.09 -79.05
N ASP A 126 13.97 42.93 -78.03
CA ASP A 126 15.23 43.61 -77.79
C ASP A 126 15.69 43.51 -76.32
N GLU A 127 16.73 44.25 -75.95
CA GLU A 127 17.31 44.28 -74.61
C GLU A 127 16.30 44.72 -73.53
N THR A 128 15.28 45.52 -73.86
CA THR A 128 14.25 45.95 -72.90
C THR A 128 13.27 44.83 -72.55
N GLU A 129 12.92 43.96 -73.50
CA GLU A 129 12.14 42.74 -73.22
C GLU A 129 12.93 41.76 -72.35
N LEU A 130 14.24 41.61 -72.60
CA LEU A 130 15.10 40.79 -71.75
C LEU A 130 15.15 41.35 -70.32
N LEU A 131 15.28 42.67 -70.16
CA LEU A 131 15.25 43.34 -68.85
C LEU A 131 13.92 43.08 -68.13
N ALA A 132 12.78 43.30 -68.80
CA ALA A 132 11.45 43.01 -68.25
C ALA A 132 11.32 41.55 -67.81
N THR A 133 11.82 40.60 -68.62
CA THR A 133 11.82 39.17 -68.29
C THR A 133 12.66 38.85 -67.04
N LYS A 134 13.85 39.47 -66.90
CA LYS A 134 14.72 39.28 -65.73
C LYS A 134 14.11 39.88 -64.46
N ILE A 135 13.46 41.04 -64.57
CA ILE A 135 12.72 41.65 -63.45
C ILE A 135 11.56 40.74 -63.04
N ASN A 136 10.77 40.24 -63.98
CA ASN A 136 9.66 39.32 -63.68
C ASN A 136 10.14 38.05 -62.94
N TYR A 137 11.30 37.50 -63.33
CA TYR A 137 11.91 36.38 -62.62
C TYR A 137 12.35 36.73 -61.19
N PHE A 138 12.91 37.93 -60.98
CA PHE A 138 13.22 38.41 -59.63
C PHE A 138 11.96 38.59 -58.77
N VAL A 139 10.88 39.14 -59.33
CA VAL A 139 9.58 39.27 -58.67
C VAL A 139 9.01 37.90 -58.30
N GLU A 140 9.07 36.93 -59.20
CA GLU A 140 8.61 35.55 -58.95
C GLU A 140 9.40 34.88 -57.80
N GLN A 141 10.73 35.02 -57.78
CA GLN A 141 11.55 34.49 -56.68
C GLN A 141 11.26 35.19 -55.36
N THR A 142 11.02 36.50 -55.39
CA THR A 142 10.63 37.27 -54.20
C THR A 142 9.26 36.83 -53.70
N GLN A 143 8.29 36.63 -54.61
CA GLN A 143 6.96 36.11 -54.29
C GLN A 143 7.07 34.75 -53.59
N SER A 144 7.82 33.81 -54.16
CA SER A 144 8.03 32.48 -53.56
C SER A 144 8.68 32.55 -52.17
N LEU A 145 9.66 33.45 -51.97
CA LEU A 145 10.26 33.66 -50.66
C LEU A 145 9.24 34.21 -49.67
N ILE A 146 8.49 35.26 -50.04
CA ILE A 146 7.46 35.86 -49.19
C ILE A 146 6.38 34.83 -48.80
N THR A 147 5.91 34.02 -49.74
CA THR A 147 4.95 32.94 -49.46
C THR A 147 5.53 31.92 -48.48
N SER A 148 6.81 31.55 -48.63
CA SER A 148 7.47 30.60 -47.73
C SER A 148 7.62 31.17 -46.32
N VAL A 149 8.02 32.45 -46.19
CA VAL A 149 8.13 33.10 -44.88
C VAL A 149 6.74 33.27 -44.24
N LYS A 150 5.69 33.56 -45.03
CA LYS A 150 4.31 33.61 -44.54
C LYS A 150 3.88 32.26 -43.95
N GLN A 151 4.14 31.16 -44.67
CA GLN A 151 3.85 29.81 -44.17
C GLN A 151 4.63 29.52 -42.88
N SER A 152 5.94 29.81 -42.84
CA SER A 152 6.74 29.60 -41.62
C SER A 152 6.24 30.43 -40.43
N ALA A 153 5.76 31.65 -40.66
CA ALA A 153 5.15 32.47 -39.60
C ALA A 153 3.84 31.84 -39.07
N THR A 154 3.01 31.28 -39.95
CA THR A 154 1.81 30.53 -39.56
C THR A 154 2.17 29.27 -38.78
N ASP A 155 3.13 28.47 -39.26
CA ASP A 155 3.58 27.25 -38.57
C ASP A 155 4.15 27.58 -37.18
N MET A 156 4.90 28.69 -37.03
CA MET A 156 5.38 29.16 -35.73
C MET A 156 4.24 29.56 -34.78
N HIS A 157 3.19 30.20 -35.30
CA HIS A 157 2.03 30.59 -34.52
C HIS A 157 1.30 29.36 -33.96
N GLU A 158 1.03 28.37 -34.81
CA GLU A 158 0.38 27.10 -34.42
C GLU A 158 1.23 26.29 -33.43
N ALA A 159 2.56 26.24 -33.65
CA ALA A 159 3.49 25.56 -32.75
C ALA A 159 3.56 26.23 -31.37
N SER A 160 3.57 27.57 -31.32
CA SER A 160 3.47 28.32 -30.07
C SER A 160 2.18 28.04 -29.33
N ASP A 161 1.03 28.10 -30.00
CA ASP A 161 -0.26 27.86 -29.35
C ASP A 161 -0.33 26.45 -28.74
N SER A 162 0.16 25.45 -29.48
CA SER A 162 0.29 24.07 -29.00
C SER A 162 1.23 23.96 -27.79
N LEU A 163 2.41 24.61 -27.84
CA LEU A 163 3.34 24.66 -26.71
C LEU A 163 2.72 25.31 -25.46
N ASN A 164 1.89 26.35 -25.66
CA ASN A 164 1.20 27.01 -24.56
C ASN A 164 0.21 26.08 -23.87
N THR A 165 -0.56 25.30 -24.64
CA THR A 165 -1.45 24.26 -24.10
C THR A 165 -0.65 23.19 -23.33
N TYR A 166 0.39 22.62 -23.93
CA TYR A 166 1.19 21.57 -23.28
C TYR A 166 1.88 22.06 -22.01
N ALA A 167 2.40 23.28 -22.03
CA ALA A 167 3.01 23.87 -20.85
C ALA A 167 1.98 24.06 -19.73
N ASN A 168 0.78 24.57 -20.04
CA ASN A 168 -0.28 24.72 -19.04
C ASN A 168 -0.71 23.37 -18.44
N GLU A 169 -0.94 22.35 -19.27
CA GLU A 169 -1.28 20.99 -18.83
C GLU A 169 -0.17 20.37 -17.95
N THR A 170 1.10 20.61 -18.32
CA THR A 170 2.26 20.15 -17.53
C THR A 170 2.32 20.85 -16.17
N GLY A 171 2.02 22.16 -16.12
CA GLY A 171 1.98 22.93 -14.88
C GLY A 171 0.86 22.48 -13.95
N GLU A 172 -0.34 22.23 -14.50
CA GLU A 172 -1.46 21.65 -13.74
C GLU A 172 -1.13 20.25 -13.21
N SER A 173 -0.52 19.41 -14.04
CA SER A 173 -0.09 18.07 -13.64
C SER A 173 0.96 18.11 -12.52
N ALA A 174 1.94 18.99 -12.61
CA ALA A 174 2.95 19.19 -11.58
C ALA A 174 2.32 19.65 -10.25
N ASN A 175 1.36 20.57 -10.29
CA ASN A 175 0.63 21.00 -9.11
C ASN A 175 -0.20 19.86 -8.49
N GLN A 176 -0.83 19.02 -9.31
CA GLN A 176 -1.55 17.84 -8.84
C GLN A 176 -0.63 16.83 -8.16
N VAL A 177 0.57 16.61 -8.72
CA VAL A 177 1.62 15.79 -8.09
C VAL A 177 2.00 16.37 -6.73
N ALA A 178 2.24 17.68 -6.63
CA ALA A 178 2.57 18.34 -5.36
C ALA A 178 1.48 18.13 -4.28
N ILE A 179 0.20 18.25 -4.65
CA ILE A 179 -0.92 17.97 -3.74
C ILE A 179 -0.91 16.52 -3.27
N THR A 180 -0.73 15.56 -4.20
CA THR A 180 -0.67 14.14 -3.86
C THR A 180 0.51 13.81 -2.95
N ILE A 181 1.66 14.46 -3.16
CA ILE A 181 2.82 14.30 -2.29
C ILE A 181 2.58 14.89 -0.90
N ALA A 182 1.92 16.04 -0.77
CA ALA A 182 1.56 16.57 0.54
C ALA A 182 0.66 15.61 1.33
N GLN A 183 -0.32 14.98 0.65
CA GLN A 183 -1.18 13.95 1.24
C GLN A 183 -0.40 12.69 1.63
N LEU A 184 0.59 12.29 0.81
CA LEU A 184 1.46 11.16 1.12
C LEU A 184 2.29 11.43 2.38
N SER A 185 2.86 12.63 2.52
CA SER A 185 3.62 13.02 3.71
C SER A 185 2.75 13.07 4.97
N GLU A 186 1.52 13.57 4.89
CA GLU A 186 0.56 13.52 6.01
C GLU A 186 0.22 12.07 6.39
N GLY A 187 0.00 11.21 5.39
CA GLY A 187 -0.24 9.78 5.59
C GLY A 187 0.93 9.07 6.27
N ALA A 188 2.16 9.37 5.84
CA ALA A 188 3.40 8.85 6.43
C ALA A 188 3.55 9.25 7.91
N ALA A 189 3.32 10.52 8.23
CA ALA A 189 3.36 11.00 9.62
C ALA A 189 2.29 10.33 10.51
N SER A 190 1.08 10.12 9.97
CA SER A 190 0.03 9.40 10.70
C SER A 190 0.40 7.93 10.93
N GLN A 191 1.03 7.27 9.95
CA GLN A 191 1.50 5.90 10.10
C GLN A 191 2.60 5.80 11.16
N GLU A 192 3.54 6.76 11.22
CA GLU A 192 4.58 6.80 12.25
C GLU A 192 3.98 6.83 13.66
N GLU A 193 2.96 7.67 13.89
CA GLU A 193 2.26 7.72 15.17
C GLU A 193 1.59 6.37 15.51
N GLN A 194 0.92 5.75 14.55
CA GLN A 194 0.29 4.45 14.72
C GLN A 194 1.32 3.36 15.06
N PHE A 195 2.49 3.36 14.42
CA PHE A 195 3.54 2.39 14.73
C PHE A 195 4.13 2.59 16.11
N SER A 196 4.31 3.83 16.55
CA SER A 196 4.74 4.13 17.92
C SER A 196 3.74 3.57 18.96
N GLN A 197 2.44 3.71 18.70
CA GLN A 197 1.40 3.13 19.55
C GLN A 197 1.46 1.60 19.56
N ILE A 198 1.56 0.95 18.40
CA ILE A 198 1.65 -0.51 18.30
C ILE A 198 2.91 -1.01 19.01
N TYR A 199 4.05 -0.33 18.86
CA TYR A 199 5.30 -0.67 19.54
C TYR A 199 5.16 -0.63 21.07
N SER A 200 4.52 0.42 21.59
CA SER A 200 4.21 0.54 23.02
C SER A 200 3.28 -0.57 23.51
N MET A 201 2.21 -0.86 22.75
CA MET A 201 1.30 -1.97 23.04
C MET A 201 2.04 -3.31 23.08
N MET A 202 2.91 -3.58 22.11
CA MET A 202 3.67 -4.83 22.04
C MET A 202 4.69 -4.95 23.18
N THR A 203 5.29 -3.85 23.60
CA THR A 203 6.16 -3.82 24.78
C THR A 203 5.36 -4.19 26.05
N SER A 204 4.16 -3.64 26.21
CA SER A 204 3.24 -4.00 27.29
C SER A 204 2.81 -5.47 27.22
N THR A 205 2.49 -5.97 26.03
CA THR A 205 2.15 -7.39 25.81
C THR A 205 3.30 -8.30 26.24
N LYS A 206 4.56 -7.96 25.92
CA LYS A 206 5.71 -8.73 26.41
C LYS A 206 5.82 -8.75 27.92
N GLN A 207 5.64 -7.62 28.58
CA GLN A 207 5.66 -7.57 30.04
C GLN A 207 4.55 -8.45 30.65
N GLN A 208 3.37 -8.49 30.02
CA GLN A 208 2.27 -9.37 30.43
C GLN A 208 2.61 -10.85 30.22
N ILE A 209 3.28 -11.19 29.11
CA ILE A 209 3.77 -12.55 28.84
C ILE A 209 4.78 -12.98 29.91
N ASP A 210 5.77 -12.14 30.22
CA ASP A 210 6.78 -12.43 31.26
C ASP A 210 6.12 -12.67 32.63
N THR A 211 5.14 -11.84 32.97
CA THR A 211 4.34 -11.99 34.19
C THR A 211 3.54 -13.30 34.17
N GLY A 212 2.93 -13.63 33.03
CA GLY A 212 2.19 -14.87 32.82
C GLY A 212 3.06 -16.12 32.96
N MET A 213 4.28 -16.08 32.39
CA MET A 213 5.26 -17.16 32.50
C MET A 213 5.72 -17.39 33.95
N SER A 214 5.94 -16.31 34.70
CA SER A 214 6.23 -16.39 36.14
C SER A 214 5.06 -17.05 36.91
N LYS A 215 3.82 -16.67 36.60
CA LYS A 215 2.61 -17.24 37.22
C LYS A 215 2.38 -18.72 36.88
N ILE A 216 2.71 -19.13 35.66
CA ILE A 216 2.73 -20.55 35.27
C ILE A 216 3.72 -21.32 36.14
N HIS A 217 4.94 -20.79 36.31
CA HIS A 217 5.96 -21.48 37.10
C HIS A 217 5.51 -21.68 38.54
N GLU A 218 4.90 -20.66 39.14
CA GLU A 218 4.29 -20.72 40.48
C GLU A 218 3.17 -21.78 40.54
N SER A 219 2.31 -21.84 39.51
CA SER A 219 1.18 -22.77 39.45
C SER A 219 1.60 -24.23 39.29
N VAL A 220 2.67 -24.50 38.51
CA VAL A 220 3.28 -25.84 38.43
C VAL A 220 3.82 -26.27 39.81
N GLN A 221 4.49 -25.35 40.51
CA GLN A 221 4.99 -25.64 41.86
C GLN A 221 3.84 -25.97 42.83
N TYR A 222 2.76 -25.19 42.84
CA TYR A 222 1.59 -25.48 43.67
C TYR A 222 0.90 -26.81 43.33
N ALA A 223 0.85 -27.19 42.04
CA ALA A 223 0.30 -28.47 41.61
C ALA A 223 1.18 -29.65 42.10
N SER A 224 2.50 -29.52 42.00
CA SER A 224 3.45 -30.49 42.54
C SER A 224 3.33 -30.64 44.06
N ASP A 225 3.26 -29.53 44.79
CA ASP A 225 3.13 -29.54 46.26
C ASP A 225 1.78 -30.14 46.69
N SER A 226 0.70 -29.84 45.97
CA SER A 226 -0.62 -30.43 46.20
C SER A 226 -0.62 -31.93 45.95
N THR A 227 0.03 -32.40 44.89
CA THR A 227 0.20 -33.83 44.60
C THR A 227 0.95 -34.53 45.72
N SER A 228 2.07 -33.97 46.17
CA SER A 228 2.86 -34.50 47.29
C SER A 228 2.04 -34.58 48.58
N SER A 229 1.27 -33.54 48.89
CA SER A 229 0.42 -33.50 50.09
C SER A 229 -0.72 -34.53 50.04
N SER A 230 -1.36 -34.69 48.88
CA SER A 230 -2.41 -35.69 48.68
C SER A 230 -1.86 -37.11 48.76
N LEU A 231 -0.66 -37.37 48.23
CA LEU A 231 0.00 -38.68 48.37
C LEU A 231 0.33 -39.02 49.84
N ARG A 232 0.82 -38.04 50.63
CA ARG A 232 1.00 -38.23 52.08
C ARG A 232 -0.32 -38.53 52.79
N THR A 233 -1.38 -37.83 52.43
CA THR A 233 -2.74 -38.07 52.97
C THR A 233 -3.23 -39.48 52.62
N SER A 234 -3.02 -39.92 51.37
CA SER A 234 -3.38 -41.26 50.91
C SER A 234 -2.63 -42.34 51.70
N SER A 235 -1.34 -42.13 51.98
CA SER A 235 -0.55 -43.02 52.85
C SER A 235 -1.10 -43.09 54.27
N ALA A 236 -1.41 -41.94 54.88
CA ALA A 236 -1.97 -41.90 56.24
C ALA A 236 -3.36 -42.56 56.33
N ILE A 237 -4.17 -42.46 55.26
CA ILE A 237 -5.44 -43.18 55.17
C ILE A 237 -5.21 -44.69 55.09
N GLY A 238 -4.21 -45.14 54.33
CA GLY A 238 -3.79 -46.55 54.30
C GLY A 238 -3.44 -47.08 55.69
N GLU A 239 -2.60 -46.35 56.42
CA GLU A 239 -2.23 -46.70 57.81
C GLU A 239 -3.44 -46.74 58.75
N ALA A 240 -4.40 -45.81 58.60
CA ALA A 240 -5.62 -45.80 59.40
C ALA A 240 -6.52 -47.02 59.12
N ILE A 241 -6.60 -47.48 57.86
CA ILE A 241 -7.34 -48.69 57.48
C ILE A 241 -6.69 -49.93 58.10
N ASP A 242 -5.36 -50.02 58.09
CA ASP A 242 -4.61 -51.11 58.71
C ASP A 242 -4.84 -51.15 60.22
N GLN A 243 -4.82 -49.99 60.89
CA GLN A 243 -5.14 -49.88 62.32
C GLN A 243 -6.58 -50.29 62.65
N LEU A 244 -7.57 -49.90 61.82
CA LEU A 244 -8.96 -50.33 62.02
C LEU A 244 -9.13 -51.84 61.82
N THR A 245 -8.34 -52.44 60.93
CA THR A 245 -8.31 -53.89 60.72
C THR A 245 -7.76 -54.60 61.95
N SER A 246 -6.60 -54.16 62.47
CA SER A 246 -6.02 -54.71 63.71
C SER A 246 -6.92 -54.50 64.94
N PHE A 247 -7.63 -53.37 65.01
CA PHE A 247 -8.62 -53.11 66.06
C PHE A 247 -9.79 -54.09 65.98
N THR A 248 -10.28 -54.39 64.77
CA THR A 248 -11.35 -55.38 64.56
C THR A 248 -10.92 -56.76 65.06
N GLU A 249 -9.70 -57.20 64.74
CA GLU A 249 -9.15 -58.48 65.23
C GLU A 249 -9.09 -58.53 66.76
N THR A 250 -8.65 -57.43 67.39
CA THR A 250 -8.55 -57.31 68.85
C THR A 250 -9.93 -57.40 69.52
N VAL A 251 -10.94 -56.73 68.96
CA VAL A 251 -12.32 -56.77 69.47
C VAL A 251 -12.94 -58.15 69.26
N THR A 252 -12.68 -58.81 68.13
CA THR A 252 -13.13 -60.19 67.89
C THR A 252 -12.52 -61.14 68.91
N PHE A 253 -11.22 -61.06 69.16
CA PHE A 253 -10.56 -61.87 70.19
C PHE A 253 -11.15 -61.64 71.59
N ALA A 254 -11.40 -60.38 71.96
CA ALA A 254 -12.06 -60.05 73.23
C ALA A 254 -13.48 -60.61 73.32
N THR A 255 -14.24 -60.58 72.21
CA THR A 255 -15.59 -61.14 72.13
C THR A 255 -15.57 -62.65 72.40
N GLU A 256 -14.65 -63.39 71.76
CA GLU A 256 -14.49 -64.84 71.98
C GLU A 256 -14.10 -65.17 73.43
N ALA A 257 -13.22 -64.37 74.04
CA ALA A 257 -12.81 -64.56 75.43
C ALA A 257 -13.99 -64.37 76.41
N ILE A 258 -14.81 -63.34 76.18
CA ILE A 258 -16.01 -63.06 76.98
C ILE A 258 -17.08 -64.15 76.76
N GLN A 259 -17.27 -64.63 75.53
CA GLN A 259 -18.16 -65.77 75.27
C GLN A 259 -17.71 -67.03 76.01
N LYS A 260 -16.39 -67.31 76.04
CA LYS A 260 -15.83 -68.40 76.85
C LYS A 260 -16.07 -68.22 78.35
N LEU A 261 -16.00 -66.99 78.86
CA LEU A 261 -16.35 -66.69 80.24
C LEU A 261 -17.83 -67.02 80.52
N GLY A 262 -18.73 -66.63 79.62
CA GLY A 262 -20.16 -66.97 79.72
C GLY A 262 -20.43 -68.47 79.77
N MET A 263 -19.77 -69.24 78.91
CA MET A 263 -19.86 -70.71 78.94
C MET A 263 -19.34 -71.30 80.26
N ARG A 264 -18.21 -70.81 80.77
CA ARG A 264 -17.68 -71.24 82.08
C ARG A 264 -18.59 -70.87 83.23
N SER A 265 -19.24 -69.71 83.19
CA SER A 265 -20.24 -69.33 84.19
C SER A 265 -21.46 -70.25 84.17
N GLU A 266 -21.90 -70.74 83.01
CA GLU A 266 -22.95 -71.75 82.90
C GLU A 266 -22.51 -73.12 83.48
N GLU A 267 -21.25 -73.50 83.28
CA GLU A 267 -20.69 -74.70 83.93
C GLU A 267 -20.66 -74.56 85.46
N ILE A 268 -20.30 -73.38 85.98
CA ILE A 268 -20.29 -73.13 87.44
C ILE A 268 -21.71 -73.15 88.01
N GLU A 269 -22.70 -72.59 87.31
CA GLU A 269 -24.11 -72.64 87.72
C GLU A 269 -24.57 -74.10 87.96
N LYS A 270 -24.26 -75.00 87.02
CA LYS A 270 -24.58 -76.44 87.15
C LYS A 270 -23.92 -77.08 88.38
N ILE A 271 -22.70 -76.67 88.72
CA ILE A 271 -22.00 -77.16 89.92
C ILE A 271 -22.70 -76.63 91.18
N VAL A 272 -23.11 -75.37 91.20
CA VAL A 272 -23.81 -74.73 92.32
C VAL A 272 -25.18 -75.35 92.55
N ASP A 273 -25.91 -75.72 91.49
CA ASP A 273 -27.17 -76.46 91.58
C ASP A 273 -26.97 -77.81 92.28
N VAL A 274 -25.93 -78.57 91.90
CA VAL A 274 -25.58 -79.84 92.55
C VAL A 274 -25.21 -79.63 94.02
N ILE A 275 -24.45 -78.58 94.36
CA ILE A 275 -24.13 -78.25 95.76
C ILE A 275 -25.40 -77.92 96.55
N THR A 276 -26.33 -77.18 95.96
CA THR A 276 -27.61 -76.83 96.58
C THR A 276 -28.45 -78.07 96.82
N GLU A 277 -28.49 -79.00 95.86
CA GLU A 277 -29.15 -80.31 96.01
C GLU A 277 -28.51 -81.14 97.13
N ILE A 278 -27.17 -81.26 97.15
CA ILE A 278 -26.44 -81.98 98.21
C ILE A 278 -26.70 -81.35 99.57
N ALA A 279 -26.67 -80.02 99.69
CA ALA A 279 -26.97 -79.31 100.92
C ALA A 279 -28.43 -79.56 101.38
N GLY A 280 -29.39 -79.57 100.45
CA GLY A 280 -30.78 -79.92 100.71
C GLY A 280 -30.95 -81.37 101.21
N GLN A 281 -30.31 -82.33 100.54
CA GLN A 281 -30.30 -83.74 100.96
C GLN A 281 -29.64 -83.91 102.33
N THR A 282 -28.51 -83.23 102.57
CA THR A 282 -27.78 -83.27 103.85
C THR A 282 -28.61 -82.65 104.97
N ASN A 283 -29.34 -81.56 104.71
CA ASN A 283 -30.27 -80.95 105.65
C ASN A 283 -31.41 -81.90 106.02
N LEU A 284 -32.00 -82.61 105.04
CA LEU A 284 -33.03 -83.62 105.27
C LEU A 284 -32.50 -84.84 106.04
N LEU A 285 -31.30 -85.33 105.70
CA LEU A 285 -30.62 -86.41 106.41
C LEU A 285 -30.35 -86.03 107.87
N ALA A 286 -29.83 -84.82 108.10
CA ALA A 286 -29.55 -84.30 109.43
C ALA A 286 -30.84 -84.07 110.23
N LEU A 287 -31.91 -83.59 109.60
CA LEU A 287 -33.23 -83.44 110.23
C LEU A 287 -33.79 -84.81 110.67
N ASN A 288 -33.74 -85.82 109.79
CA ASN A 288 -34.17 -87.18 110.11
C ASN A 288 -33.32 -87.77 111.25
N ALA A 289 -32.00 -87.54 111.26
CA ALA A 289 -31.11 -87.96 112.32
C ALA A 289 -31.39 -87.25 113.66
N SER A 290 -31.68 -85.94 113.64
CA SER A 290 -32.08 -85.18 114.83
C SER A 290 -33.42 -85.67 115.40
N ILE A 291 -34.38 -86.01 114.54
CA ILE A 291 -35.68 -86.59 114.95
C ILE A 291 -35.47 -87.95 115.63
N GLU A 292 -34.69 -88.85 115.03
CA GLU A 292 -34.46 -90.19 115.59
C GLU A 292 -33.60 -90.14 116.86
N ALA A 293 -32.65 -89.21 116.94
CA ALA A 293 -31.88 -88.96 118.16
C ALA A 293 -32.74 -88.40 119.30
N ALA A 294 -33.73 -87.56 119.02
CA ALA A 294 -34.73 -87.11 120.01
C ALA A 294 -35.63 -88.26 120.48
N ARG A 295 -35.92 -89.22 119.58
CA ARG A 295 -36.72 -90.43 119.85
C ARG A 295 -36.02 -91.42 120.78
N ALA A 296 -34.68 -91.47 120.74
CA ALA A 296 -33.84 -92.32 121.61
C ALA A 296 -33.64 -91.78 123.06
N GLY A 297 -34.20 -90.63 123.41
CA GLY A 297 -34.17 -90.07 124.76
C GLY A 297 -32.76 -89.69 125.26
N GLU A 298 -32.44 -89.98 126.53
CA GLU A 298 -31.14 -89.65 127.16
C GLU A 298 -29.94 -90.26 126.42
N MET A 299 -30.09 -91.44 125.80
CA MET A 299 -29.02 -92.13 125.06
C MET A 299 -28.70 -91.47 123.70
N GLY A 300 -29.59 -90.63 123.17
CA GLY A 300 -29.46 -89.96 121.86
C GLY A 300 -28.93 -88.52 121.92
N LYS A 301 -28.72 -87.95 123.11
CA LYS A 301 -28.32 -86.52 123.27
C LYS A 301 -27.06 -86.15 122.49
N GLY A 302 -26.01 -86.97 122.54
CA GLY A 302 -24.75 -86.70 121.82
C GLY A 302 -24.93 -86.71 120.29
N PHE A 303 -25.74 -87.64 119.77
CA PHE A 303 -26.08 -87.72 118.35
C PHE A 303 -26.98 -86.56 117.90
N SER A 304 -27.90 -86.11 118.75
CA SER A 304 -28.78 -84.97 118.44
C SER A 304 -28.00 -83.67 118.25
N VAL A 305 -26.96 -83.43 119.08
CA VAL A 305 -26.07 -82.27 118.95
C VAL A 305 -25.30 -82.32 117.61
N VAL A 306 -24.73 -83.48 117.25
CA VAL A 306 -24.02 -83.64 115.97
C VAL A 306 -24.98 -83.46 114.79
N ALA A 307 -26.17 -84.05 114.83
CA ALA A 307 -27.17 -83.90 113.78
C ALA A 307 -27.65 -82.44 113.63
N SER A 308 -27.82 -81.71 114.74
CA SER A 308 -28.14 -80.28 114.70
C SER A 308 -27.01 -79.43 114.10
N GLU A 309 -25.75 -79.76 114.38
CA GLU A 309 -24.60 -79.05 113.81
C GLU A 309 -24.44 -79.34 112.31
N VAL A 310 -24.65 -80.60 111.88
CA VAL A 310 -24.68 -80.96 110.46
C VAL A 310 -25.82 -80.27 109.74
N ARG A 311 -27.01 -80.17 110.36
CA ARG A 311 -28.16 -79.44 109.80
C ARG A 311 -27.82 -77.96 109.58
N LYS A 312 -27.20 -77.33 110.58
CA LYS A 312 -26.76 -75.93 110.50
C LYS A 312 -25.70 -75.70 109.43
N LEU A 313 -24.73 -76.60 109.30
CA LEU A 313 -23.73 -76.57 108.22
C LEU A 313 -24.36 -76.76 106.83
N ALA A 314 -25.40 -77.60 106.72
CA ALA A 314 -26.14 -77.79 105.48
C ALA A 314 -26.98 -76.55 105.10
N GLU A 315 -27.65 -75.91 106.07
CA GLU A 315 -28.32 -74.61 105.85
C GLU A 315 -27.34 -73.52 105.43
N GLN A 316 -26.18 -73.41 106.09
CA GLN A 316 -25.13 -72.45 105.72
C GLN A 316 -24.56 -72.74 104.33
N SER A 317 -24.38 -74.01 103.97
CA SER A 317 -23.90 -74.41 102.63
C SER A 317 -24.93 -74.08 101.55
N SER A 318 -26.21 -74.30 101.81
CA SER A 318 -27.31 -73.92 100.90
C SER A 318 -27.39 -72.41 100.71
N GLN A 319 -27.24 -71.63 101.80
CA GLN A 319 -27.25 -70.18 101.73
C GLN A 319 -26.03 -69.63 100.97
N ALA A 320 -24.84 -70.19 101.20
CA ALA A 320 -23.64 -69.84 100.43
C ALA A 320 -23.78 -70.21 98.95
N ALA A 321 -24.33 -71.40 98.64
CA ALA A 321 -24.61 -71.81 97.26
C ALA A 321 -25.60 -70.86 96.57
N SER A 322 -26.66 -70.44 97.26
CA SER A 322 -27.60 -69.44 96.73
C SER A 322 -26.95 -68.08 96.46
N GLU A 323 -25.99 -67.65 97.28
CA GLU A 323 -25.25 -66.41 97.06
C GLU A 323 -24.32 -66.52 95.85
N ILE A 324 -23.64 -67.67 95.70
CA ILE A 324 -22.83 -67.96 94.50
C ILE A 324 -23.71 -68.01 93.26
N ALA A 325 -24.88 -68.66 93.30
CA ALA A 325 -25.82 -68.71 92.18
C ALA A 325 -26.23 -67.31 91.72
N ARG A 326 -26.53 -66.41 92.68
CA ARG A 326 -26.82 -65.00 92.38
C ARG A 326 -25.64 -64.31 91.68
N LEU A 327 -24.42 -64.45 92.21
CA LEU A 327 -23.21 -63.87 91.60
C LEU A 327 -22.95 -64.41 90.19
N ILE A 328 -23.20 -65.70 89.96
CA ILE A 328 -23.06 -66.32 88.63
C ILE A 328 -24.09 -65.79 87.66
N HIS A 329 -25.34 -65.62 88.10
CA HIS A 329 -26.39 -65.02 87.28
C HIS A 329 -26.04 -63.56 86.91
N ASP A 330 -25.51 -62.78 87.85
CA ASP A 330 -25.03 -61.42 87.60
C ASP A 330 -23.88 -61.41 86.58
N ILE A 331 -22.88 -62.29 86.75
CA ILE A 331 -21.76 -62.45 85.80
C ILE A 331 -22.28 -62.83 84.40
N GLN A 332 -23.23 -63.76 84.29
CA GLN A 332 -23.82 -64.13 83.00
C GLN A 332 -24.56 -62.97 82.35
N ALA A 333 -25.33 -62.21 83.12
CA ALA A 333 -26.04 -61.03 82.63
C ALA A 333 -25.06 -59.96 82.11
N GLU A 334 -24.02 -59.64 82.88
CA GLU A 334 -22.95 -58.72 82.48
C GLU A 334 -22.23 -59.22 81.23
N THR A 335 -21.90 -60.51 81.17
CA THR A 335 -21.24 -61.14 80.00
C THR A 335 -22.09 -60.99 78.73
N ARG A 336 -23.41 -61.23 78.80
CA ARG A 336 -24.31 -61.05 77.64
C ARG A 336 -24.36 -59.59 77.18
N VAL A 337 -24.37 -58.64 78.10
CA VAL A 337 -24.31 -57.20 77.78
C VAL A 337 -22.97 -56.85 77.12
N SER A 338 -21.86 -57.39 77.63
CA SER A 338 -20.53 -57.18 77.06
C SER A 338 -20.40 -57.76 75.65
N VAL A 339 -20.90 -58.98 75.39
CA VAL A 339 -20.89 -59.58 74.04
C VAL A 339 -21.66 -58.70 73.05
N ARG A 340 -22.90 -58.30 73.38
CA ARG A 340 -23.71 -57.44 72.51
C ARG A 340 -23.04 -56.10 72.23
N SER A 341 -22.37 -55.54 73.22
CA SER A 341 -21.61 -54.29 73.08
C SER A 341 -20.40 -54.48 72.14
N MET A 342 -19.70 -55.61 72.24
CA MET A 342 -18.58 -55.92 71.34
C MET A 342 -19.02 -56.19 69.91
N GLU A 343 -20.13 -56.92 69.70
CA GLU A 343 -20.73 -57.11 68.37
C GLU A 343 -21.10 -55.76 67.72
N THR A 344 -21.70 -54.86 68.52
CA THR A 344 -22.00 -53.50 68.07
C THR A 344 -20.73 -52.73 67.69
N ASN A 345 -19.66 -52.85 68.49
CA ASN A 345 -18.38 -52.21 68.20
C ASN A 345 -17.76 -52.72 66.90
N ILE A 346 -17.81 -54.03 66.63
CA ILE A 346 -17.34 -54.60 65.35
C ILE A 346 -18.07 -53.96 64.17
N ASP A 347 -19.39 -53.82 64.24
CA ASP A 347 -20.19 -53.19 63.18
C ASP A 347 -19.90 -51.68 63.02
N VAL A 348 -19.65 -50.97 64.11
CA VAL A 348 -19.22 -49.56 64.07
C VAL A 348 -17.86 -49.42 63.38
N VAL A 349 -16.89 -50.25 63.73
CA VAL A 349 -15.54 -50.22 63.16
C VAL A 349 -15.55 -50.57 61.67
N LYS A 350 -16.30 -51.59 61.26
CA LYS A 350 -16.48 -51.93 59.84
C LYS A 350 -17.04 -50.76 59.03
N ARG A 351 -18.02 -50.05 59.58
CA ARG A 351 -18.57 -48.83 58.96
C ARG A 351 -17.53 -47.72 58.90
N GLN A 352 -16.76 -47.50 59.97
CA GLN A 352 -15.67 -46.51 59.98
C GLN A 352 -14.60 -46.84 58.94
N ALA A 353 -14.16 -48.09 58.83
CA ALA A 353 -13.20 -48.53 57.81
C ALA A 353 -13.73 -48.28 56.40
N SER A 354 -15.03 -48.53 56.16
CA SER A 354 -15.64 -48.20 54.87
C SER A 354 -15.69 -46.71 54.58
N ILE A 355 -15.92 -45.85 55.57
CA ILE A 355 -15.93 -44.38 55.40
C ILE A 355 -14.52 -43.87 55.10
N VAL A 356 -13.53 -44.33 55.87
CA VAL A 356 -12.11 -43.97 55.69
C VAL A 356 -11.60 -44.39 54.31
N ARG A 357 -11.95 -45.61 53.86
CA ARG A 357 -11.63 -46.09 52.51
C ARG A 357 -12.23 -45.21 51.41
N LYS A 358 -13.50 -44.82 51.53
CA LYS A 358 -14.11 -43.86 50.58
C LYS A 358 -13.37 -42.52 50.59
N GLY A 359 -12.91 -42.06 51.75
CA GLY A 359 -12.05 -40.88 51.84
C GLY A 359 -10.74 -41.05 51.07
N GLY A 360 -10.10 -42.22 51.16
CA GLY A 360 -8.90 -42.55 50.40
C GLY A 360 -9.12 -42.59 48.89
N GLU A 361 -10.24 -43.16 48.43
CA GLU A 361 -10.67 -43.14 47.03
C GLU A 361 -10.82 -41.70 46.52
N SER A 362 -11.47 -40.82 47.28
CA SER A 362 -11.61 -39.40 46.93
C SER A 362 -10.26 -38.67 46.88
N VAL A 363 -9.31 -38.98 47.78
CA VAL A 363 -7.96 -38.40 47.74
C VAL A 363 -7.21 -38.84 46.49
N ASN A 364 -7.35 -40.09 46.07
CA ASN A 364 -6.74 -40.58 44.83
C ASN A 364 -7.36 -39.90 43.60
N GLU A 365 -8.67 -39.66 43.59
CA GLU A 365 -9.32 -38.87 42.54
C GLU A 365 -8.77 -37.43 42.48
N ILE A 366 -8.57 -36.79 43.64
CA ILE A 366 -7.94 -35.46 43.72
C ILE A 366 -6.53 -35.49 43.12
N VAL A 367 -5.72 -36.51 43.40
CA VAL A 367 -4.37 -36.64 42.81
C VAL A 367 -4.43 -36.65 41.29
N GLU A 368 -5.34 -37.43 40.70
CA GLU A 368 -5.49 -37.51 39.24
C GLU A 368 -5.96 -36.19 38.63
N VAL A 369 -6.90 -35.50 39.29
CA VAL A 369 -7.35 -34.16 38.87
C VAL A 369 -6.20 -33.14 38.93
N VAL A 370 -5.38 -33.16 39.98
CA VAL A 370 -4.24 -32.24 40.13
C VAL A 370 -3.19 -32.51 39.05
N LYS A 371 -2.86 -33.77 38.75
CA LYS A 371 -1.94 -34.12 37.64
C LYS A 371 -2.46 -33.63 36.28
N LYS A 372 -3.76 -33.80 36.02
CA LYS A 372 -4.37 -33.28 34.79
C LYS A 372 -4.32 -31.75 34.72
N ASN A 373 -4.48 -31.08 35.86
CA ASN A 373 -4.34 -29.64 35.95
C ASN A 373 -2.90 -29.20 35.69
N GLU A 374 -1.91 -29.90 36.23
CA GLU A 374 -0.48 -29.66 35.94
C GLU A 374 -0.19 -29.75 34.44
N ALA A 375 -0.64 -30.82 33.77
CA ALA A 375 -0.51 -30.96 32.33
C ALA A 375 -1.17 -29.79 31.56
N SER A 376 -2.36 -29.36 31.98
CA SER A 376 -3.06 -28.23 31.37
C SER A 376 -2.30 -26.90 31.55
N ILE A 377 -1.64 -26.70 32.69
CA ILE A 377 -0.79 -25.53 32.94
C ILE A 377 0.43 -25.53 32.00
N LEU A 378 1.01 -26.70 31.73
CA LEU A 378 2.09 -26.84 30.75
C LEU A 378 1.63 -26.54 29.32
N ASP A 379 0.42 -26.94 28.94
CA ASP A 379 -0.16 -26.56 27.63
C ASP A 379 -0.31 -25.02 27.51
N VAL A 380 -0.75 -24.35 28.59
CA VAL A 380 -0.85 -22.88 28.63
C VAL A 380 0.52 -22.23 28.50
N LYS A 381 1.57 -22.82 29.08
CA LYS A 381 2.96 -22.38 28.90
C LYS A 381 3.37 -22.39 27.43
N ASP A 382 3.11 -23.50 26.73
CA ASP A 382 3.47 -23.63 25.32
C ASP A 382 2.69 -22.63 24.44
N ILE A 383 1.43 -22.36 24.78
CA ILE A 383 0.65 -21.30 24.11
C ILE A 383 1.28 -19.93 24.36
N LEU A 384 1.63 -19.59 25.60
CA LEU A 384 2.24 -18.31 25.92
C LEU A 384 3.61 -18.13 25.25
N GLN A 385 4.40 -19.21 25.12
CA GLN A 385 5.65 -19.20 24.38
C GLN A 385 5.42 -18.83 22.90
N LYS A 386 4.41 -19.41 22.25
CA LYS A 386 4.03 -19.06 20.87
C LYS A 386 3.54 -17.61 20.74
N VAL A 387 2.84 -17.11 21.76
CA VAL A 387 2.42 -15.71 21.80
C VAL A 387 3.64 -14.78 21.91
N ASP A 388 4.68 -15.15 22.67
CA ASP A 388 5.95 -14.41 22.71
C ASP A 388 6.65 -14.38 21.35
N ASP A 389 6.74 -15.54 20.69
CA ASP A 389 7.33 -15.64 19.35
C ASP A 389 6.58 -14.76 18.33
N ASN A 390 5.24 -14.76 18.39
CA ASN A 390 4.41 -13.89 17.56
C ASN A 390 4.63 -12.42 17.90
N ALA A 391 4.73 -12.07 19.18
CA ALA A 391 5.02 -10.70 19.62
C ALA A 391 6.38 -10.22 19.09
N ASN A 392 7.39 -11.08 19.10
CA ASN A 392 8.70 -10.83 18.48
C ASN A 392 8.61 -10.67 16.95
N GLY A 393 7.74 -11.45 16.29
CA GLY A 393 7.47 -11.31 14.86
C GLY A 393 6.85 -9.96 14.52
N VAL A 394 5.83 -9.54 15.26
CA VAL A 394 5.18 -8.24 15.09
C VAL A 394 6.16 -7.09 15.33
N MET A 395 6.99 -7.18 16.37
CA MET A 395 8.00 -6.15 16.66
C MET A 395 8.97 -5.93 15.49
N ARG A 396 9.42 -7.02 14.84
CA ARG A 396 10.28 -6.96 13.65
C ARG A 396 9.56 -6.33 12.46
N ALA A 397 8.31 -6.72 12.22
CA ALA A 397 7.50 -6.14 11.15
C ALA A 397 7.30 -4.62 11.33
N ILE A 398 7.14 -4.15 12.57
CA ILE A 398 7.05 -2.71 12.87
C ILE A 398 8.37 -1.99 12.51
N GLN A 399 9.53 -2.59 12.81
CA GLN A 399 10.82 -2.01 12.44
C GLN A 399 11.00 -1.93 10.92
N ASP A 400 10.64 -3.00 10.20
CA ASP A 400 10.74 -3.04 8.73
C ASP A 400 9.81 -2.01 8.07
N ILE A 401 8.59 -1.83 8.62
CA ILE A 401 7.68 -0.81 8.11
C ILE A 401 8.18 0.61 8.47
N GLY A 402 8.77 0.80 9.65
CA GLY A 402 9.40 2.06 10.03
C GLY A 402 10.46 2.49 9.00
N GLN A 403 11.32 1.57 8.57
CA GLN A 403 12.27 1.85 7.49
C GLN A 403 11.58 2.22 6.17
N THR A 404 10.50 1.51 5.82
CA THR A 404 9.75 1.78 4.59
C THR A 404 9.12 3.18 4.59
N ILE A 405 8.67 3.66 5.76
CA ILE A 405 8.14 5.02 5.92
C ILE A 405 9.23 6.07 5.72
N GLU A 406 10.42 5.87 6.30
CA GLU A 406 11.55 6.78 6.09
C GLU A 406 11.94 6.87 4.61
N GLU A 407 11.99 5.73 3.92
CA GLU A 407 12.24 5.68 2.48
C GLU A 407 11.13 6.38 1.68
N ALA A 408 9.87 6.20 2.06
CA ALA A 408 8.73 6.87 1.43
C ALA A 408 8.76 8.39 1.65
N ALA A 409 9.15 8.86 2.83
CA ALA A 409 9.30 10.28 3.14
C ALA A 409 10.41 10.91 2.30
N ALA A 410 11.57 10.25 2.18
CA ALA A 410 12.67 10.71 1.33
C ALA A 410 12.25 10.77 -0.16
N ALA A 411 11.54 9.74 -0.64
CA ALA A 411 11.02 9.73 -2.00
C ALA A 411 9.96 10.84 -2.23
N ALA A 412 9.12 11.11 -1.24
CA ALA A 412 8.13 12.19 -1.30
C ALA A 412 8.82 13.57 -1.41
N GLU A 413 9.89 13.82 -0.66
CA GLU A 413 10.68 15.05 -0.79
C GLU A 413 11.30 15.22 -2.19
N GLU A 414 11.88 14.15 -2.75
CA GLU A 414 12.48 14.18 -4.09
C GLU A 414 11.43 14.44 -5.19
N VAL A 415 10.26 13.80 -5.09
CA VAL A 415 9.15 14.02 -6.04
C VAL A 415 8.57 15.43 -5.88
N SER A 416 8.51 15.97 -4.65
CA SER A 416 8.08 17.35 -4.41
C SER A 416 9.00 18.34 -5.11
N ALA A 417 10.32 18.19 -4.94
CA ALA A 417 11.31 19.04 -5.60
C ALA A 417 11.20 18.95 -7.13
N SER A 418 11.03 17.74 -7.67
CA SER A 418 10.84 17.52 -9.11
C SER A 418 9.56 18.18 -9.64
N ALA A 419 8.46 18.15 -8.87
CA ALA A 419 7.21 18.80 -9.23
C ALA A 419 7.35 20.34 -9.23
N GLU A 420 8.06 20.91 -8.27
CA GLU A 420 8.36 22.34 -8.24
C GLU A 420 9.20 22.78 -9.46
N GLU A 421 10.23 22.01 -9.81
CA GLU A 421 11.05 22.28 -11.00
C GLU A 421 10.23 22.17 -12.29
N GLN A 422 9.35 21.17 -12.42
CA GLN A 422 8.46 21.04 -13.57
C GLN A 422 7.48 22.21 -13.69
N ALA A 423 6.92 22.67 -12.57
CA ALA A 423 6.03 23.83 -12.55
C ALA A 423 6.78 25.11 -12.98
N ALA A 424 8.02 25.29 -12.51
CA ALA A 424 8.86 26.41 -12.92
C ALA A 424 9.21 26.36 -14.42
N SER A 425 9.61 25.19 -14.93
CA SER A 425 9.92 24.98 -16.34
C SER A 425 8.70 25.21 -17.24
N SER A 426 7.53 24.75 -16.84
CA SER A 426 6.25 25.02 -17.51
C SER A 426 5.99 26.53 -17.60
N SER A 427 6.18 27.28 -16.51
CA SER A 427 6.00 28.73 -16.50
C SER A 427 6.94 29.45 -17.48
N GLU A 428 8.20 29.01 -17.56
CA GLU A 428 9.16 29.54 -18.51
C GLU A 428 8.79 29.21 -19.98
N MET A 429 8.28 28.00 -20.22
CA MET A 429 7.80 27.57 -21.53
C MET A 429 6.58 28.38 -21.99
N LEU A 430 5.63 28.68 -21.10
CA LEU A 430 4.49 29.57 -21.37
C LEU A 430 4.97 30.95 -21.82
N LYS A 431 5.95 31.51 -21.11
CA LYS A 431 6.54 32.81 -21.45
C LYS A 431 7.22 32.78 -22.82
N HIS A 432 8.07 31.79 -23.09
CA HIS A 432 8.76 31.66 -24.37
C HIS A 432 7.80 31.41 -25.53
N SER A 433 6.76 30.60 -25.33
CA SER A 433 5.73 30.40 -26.34
C SER A 433 5.03 31.72 -26.71
N SER A 434 4.67 32.53 -25.71
CA SER A 434 4.10 33.85 -25.91
C SER A 434 5.04 34.79 -26.67
N ASP A 435 6.34 34.77 -26.36
CA ASP A 435 7.35 35.56 -27.08
C ASP A 435 7.46 35.15 -28.56
N VAL A 436 7.51 33.84 -28.84
CA VAL A 436 7.54 33.30 -30.22
C VAL A 436 6.25 33.64 -30.96
N ASN A 437 5.11 33.56 -30.29
CA ASN A 437 3.81 33.92 -30.84
C ASN A 437 3.76 35.40 -31.26
N ASN A 438 4.24 36.29 -30.40
CA ASN A 438 4.35 37.72 -30.68
C ASN A 438 5.29 38.00 -31.85
N LEU A 439 6.42 37.28 -31.95
CA LEU A 439 7.36 37.40 -33.05
C LEU A 439 6.76 36.93 -34.38
N ALA A 440 6.06 35.79 -34.38
CA ALA A 440 5.35 35.25 -35.54
C ALA A 440 4.26 36.21 -36.03
N SER A 441 3.47 36.78 -35.11
CA SER A 441 2.46 37.80 -35.42
C SER A 441 3.09 39.07 -36.01
N THR A 442 4.20 39.54 -35.43
CA THR A 442 4.94 40.70 -35.96
C THR A 442 5.50 40.43 -37.36
N LEU A 443 6.04 39.24 -37.59
CA LEU A 443 6.56 38.81 -38.90
C LEU A 443 5.42 38.73 -39.93
N SER A 444 4.29 38.13 -39.57
CA SER A 444 3.08 38.06 -40.41
C SER A 444 2.58 39.45 -40.81
N LYS A 445 2.54 40.40 -39.85
CA LYS A 445 2.17 41.80 -40.11
C LYS A 445 3.14 42.54 -41.03
N LYS A 446 4.45 42.25 -40.96
CA LYS A 446 5.42 42.82 -41.90
C LYS A 446 5.27 42.22 -43.29
N ILE A 447 4.95 40.93 -43.38
CA ILE A 447 4.75 40.23 -44.65
C ILE A 447 3.44 40.61 -45.32
N SER A 448 2.40 40.98 -44.57
CA SER A 448 1.13 41.42 -45.15
C SER A 448 1.23 42.69 -46.00
N GLN A 449 2.34 43.43 -45.94
CA GLN A 449 2.65 44.55 -46.83
C GLN A 449 3.00 44.12 -48.26
N PHE A 450 3.30 42.82 -48.45
CA PHE A 450 3.55 42.21 -49.73
C PHE A 450 2.29 41.44 -50.16
N ASN A 451 1.64 41.91 -51.22
CA ASN A 451 0.60 41.16 -51.90
C ASN A 451 1.27 40.10 -52.78
N SER A 452 1.35 38.87 -52.25
CA SER A 452 2.06 37.73 -52.85
C SER A 452 1.10 36.64 -53.28
#